data_AF-A0A3N7A147-F1
#
_entry.id   AF-A0A3N7A147-F1
#
_cell.length_a   1.000
_cell.length_b   1.000
_cell.length_c   1.000
_cell.angle_alpha   90.00
_cell.angle_beta   90.00
_cell.angle_gamma   90.00
#
_symmetry.space_group_name_H-M   'P 1'
#
loop_
_entity.id
_entity.type
_entity.pdbx_description
1 polymer ?
#
loop_
_entity_poly.entity_id
_entity_poly.type
_entity_poly.pdbx_seq_one_letter_code
_entity_poly.pdbx_strand_id
1 'polypeptide(L)'
;MKKVLLAAFALIATYGIADANVMTVQNLTACTYTLSTSTGQILTAPPGLSTFTSTGSLHFVATKVVYNFGVFPETTLGVGLGSPYANTMGQTTPPCLVGTTYYTGSWSQASPTANATLVIF
;
A
#
# COMPACT_ATOMS: atom_id res chain seq x y z
N MET A 1 40.23 -19.97 -16.71
CA MET A 1 39.03 -19.55 -17.48
C MET A 1 37.71 -20.11 -16.94
N LYS A 2 37.66 -21.33 -16.34
CA LYS A 2 36.41 -21.93 -15.80
C LYS A 2 35.72 -21.13 -14.66
N LYS A 3 36.49 -20.38 -13.86
CA LYS A 3 35.97 -19.60 -12.72
C LYS A 3 35.19 -18.33 -13.12
N VAL A 4 35.50 -17.74 -14.27
CA VAL A 4 34.83 -16.52 -14.77
C VAL A 4 33.44 -16.84 -15.30
N LEU A 5 33.28 -18.01 -15.92
CA LEU A 5 31.99 -18.46 -16.44
C LEU A 5 30.97 -18.71 -15.32
N LEU A 6 31.38 -19.33 -14.20
CA LEU A 6 30.51 -19.52 -13.03
C LEU A 6 30.07 -18.19 -12.41
N ALA A 7 30.96 -17.20 -12.33
CA ALA A 7 30.63 -15.88 -11.80
C ALA A 7 29.63 -15.13 -12.71
N ALA A 8 29.76 -15.27 -14.03
CA ALA A 8 28.81 -14.70 -14.98
C ALA A 8 27.42 -15.34 -14.88
N PHE A 9 27.35 -16.68 -14.75
CA PHE A 9 26.08 -17.38 -14.55
C PHE A 9 25.43 -17.04 -13.20
N ALA A 10 26.21 -16.83 -12.14
CA ALA A 10 25.69 -16.35 -10.86
C ALA A 10 25.13 -14.92 -10.97
N LEU A 11 25.82 -14.01 -11.67
CA LEU A 11 25.34 -12.64 -11.89
C LEU A 11 24.05 -12.59 -12.73
N ILE A 12 23.99 -13.38 -13.81
CA ILE A 12 22.79 -13.48 -14.66
C ILE A 12 21.62 -14.09 -13.86
N ALA A 13 21.89 -15.09 -13.00
CA ALA A 13 20.86 -15.66 -12.15
C ALA A 13 20.33 -14.68 -11.10
N THR A 14 21.15 -13.75 -10.60
CA THR A 14 20.72 -12.73 -9.63
C THR A 14 20.02 -11.52 -10.26
N TYR A 15 20.24 -11.24 -11.55
CA TYR A 15 19.58 -10.14 -12.27
C TYR A 15 18.05 -10.34 -12.40
N GLY A 16 17.55 -11.54 -12.13
CA GLY A 16 16.12 -11.88 -12.13
C GLY A 16 15.46 -11.95 -10.75
N ILE A 17 16.16 -11.63 -9.66
CA ILE A 17 15.56 -11.63 -8.32
C ILE A 17 14.72 -10.35 -8.15
N ALA A 18 13.48 -10.44 -8.61
CA ALA A 18 12.30 -9.62 -8.34
C ALA A 18 12.55 -8.31 -7.55
N ASP A 19 12.52 -7.19 -8.26
CA ASP A 19 12.39 -5.86 -7.67
C ASP A 19 10.97 -5.72 -7.11
N ALA A 20 10.79 -6.13 -5.85
CA ALA A 20 9.55 -6.00 -5.10
C ALA A 20 9.73 -4.97 -3.99
N ASN A 21 8.75 -4.09 -3.81
CA ASN A 21 8.78 -3.14 -2.71
C ASN A 21 7.78 -3.54 -1.62
N VAL A 22 8.07 -3.11 -0.39
CA VAL A 22 7.23 -3.36 0.77
C VAL A 22 6.41 -2.12 1.08
N MET A 23 5.10 -2.29 1.21
CA MET A 23 4.19 -1.29 1.74
C MET A 23 3.89 -1.60 3.20
N THR A 24 4.25 -0.66 4.07
CA THR A 24 3.89 -0.68 5.49
C THR A 24 2.66 0.18 5.71
N VAL A 25 1.64 -0.34 6.36
CA VAL A 25 0.39 0.34 6.64
C VAL A 25 0.23 0.49 8.15
N GLN A 26 0.19 1.72 8.64
CA GLN A 26 -0.11 2.06 10.02
C GLN A 26 -1.54 2.58 10.09
N ASN A 27 -2.46 1.74 10.52
CA ASN A 27 -3.86 2.11 10.71
C ASN A 27 -4.09 2.50 12.18
N LEU A 28 -4.22 3.80 12.43
CA LEU A 28 -4.46 4.39 13.74
C LEU A 28 -5.95 4.48 14.09
N THR A 29 -6.84 4.05 13.19
CA THR A 29 -8.27 4.00 13.45
C THR A 29 -8.69 2.61 13.95
N ALA A 30 -9.88 2.51 14.54
CA ALA A 30 -10.45 1.22 14.93
C ALA A 30 -11.15 0.49 13.77
N CYS A 31 -11.11 1.04 12.55
CA CYS A 31 -11.74 0.47 11.37
C CYS A 31 -10.80 -0.47 10.63
N THR A 32 -11.34 -1.49 9.97
CA THR A 32 -10.60 -2.25 8.95
C THR A 32 -10.88 -1.65 7.58
N TYR A 33 -9.85 -1.42 6.78
CA TYR A 33 -9.98 -0.89 5.42
C TYR A 33 -9.55 -1.92 4.39
N THR A 34 -10.18 -1.84 3.22
CA THR A 34 -9.73 -2.53 2.02
C THR A 34 -8.82 -1.60 1.23
N LEU A 35 -7.67 -2.09 0.78
CA LEU A 35 -6.72 -1.35 -0.03
C LEU A 35 -6.76 -1.89 -1.45
N SER A 36 -7.19 -1.05 -2.39
CA SER A 36 -7.11 -1.32 -3.83
C SER A 36 -5.82 -0.69 -4.35
N THR A 37 -4.80 -1.51 -4.52
CA THR A 37 -3.43 -1.05 -4.81
C THR A 37 -3.14 -0.91 -6.30
N SER A 38 -2.11 -0.12 -6.64
CA SER A 38 -1.61 0.03 -8.02
C SER A 38 -1.11 -1.27 -8.65
N THR A 39 -0.80 -2.30 -7.85
CA THR A 39 -0.41 -3.63 -8.35
C THR A 39 -1.62 -4.49 -8.74
N GLY A 40 -2.85 -3.99 -8.54
CA GLY A 40 -4.10 -4.74 -8.73
C GLY A 40 -4.46 -5.64 -7.56
N GLN A 41 -3.63 -5.72 -6.52
CA GLN A 41 -3.94 -6.49 -5.31
C GLN A 41 -4.98 -5.77 -4.46
N ILE A 42 -5.92 -6.56 -3.93
CA ILE A 42 -6.88 -6.14 -2.90
C ILE A 42 -6.35 -6.65 -1.57
N LEU A 43 -6.01 -5.74 -0.68
CA LEU A 43 -5.41 -6.04 0.62
C LEU A 43 -6.35 -5.57 1.74
N THR A 44 -6.18 -6.11 2.94
CA THR A 44 -6.97 -5.73 4.12
C THR A 44 -6.05 -5.17 5.18
N ALA A 45 -6.31 -3.94 5.62
CA ALA A 45 -5.55 -3.25 6.66
C ALA A 45 -6.41 -3.16 7.95
N PRO A 46 -6.28 -4.12 8.88
CA PRO A 46 -6.89 -4.02 10.21
C PRO A 46 -6.29 -2.87 11.03
N PRO A 47 -6.90 -2.50 12.17
CA PRO A 47 -6.29 -1.58 13.13
C PRO A 47 -4.88 -2.05 13.53
N GLY A 48 -3.93 -1.12 13.58
CA GLY A 48 -2.52 -1.37 13.89
C GLY A 48 -1.60 -1.42 12.66
N LEU A 49 -0.49 -2.13 12.78
CA LEU A 49 0.55 -2.23 11.76
C LEU A 49 0.29 -3.44 10.85
N SER A 50 0.35 -3.24 9.53
CA SER A 50 0.31 -4.30 8.51
C SER A 50 1.42 -4.09 7.50
N THR A 51 1.98 -5.16 6.95
CA THR A 51 3.04 -5.11 5.94
C THR A 51 2.71 -5.99 4.75
N PHE A 52 2.85 -5.45 3.55
CA PHE A 52 2.55 -6.14 2.30
C PHE A 52 3.74 -6.05 1.36
N THR A 53 4.07 -7.15 0.69
CA THR A 53 5.13 -7.19 -0.33
C THR A 53 4.49 -7.23 -1.70
N SER A 54 4.99 -6.41 -2.62
CA SER A 54 4.47 -6.39 -3.99
C SER A 54 4.87 -7.67 -4.74
N THR A 55 4.14 -8.01 -5.79
CA THR A 55 4.36 -9.24 -6.55
C THR A 55 5.16 -8.98 -7.82
N GLY A 56 6.28 -9.69 -7.98
CA GLY A 56 7.09 -9.66 -9.20
C GLY A 56 7.72 -8.30 -9.45
N SER A 57 7.60 -7.78 -10.69
CA SER A 57 8.11 -6.47 -11.11
C SER A 57 7.11 -5.32 -10.93
N LEU A 58 6.01 -5.56 -10.21
CA LEU A 58 5.02 -4.52 -9.91
C LEU A 58 5.36 -3.90 -8.57
N HIS A 59 5.21 -2.59 -8.45
CA HIS A 59 5.46 -1.85 -7.22
C HIS A 59 4.19 -1.19 -6.69
N PHE A 60 4.07 -1.15 -5.37
CA PHE A 60 3.12 -0.26 -4.72
C PHE A 60 3.59 1.18 -4.93
N VAL A 61 2.86 1.92 -5.76
CA VAL A 61 3.11 3.35 -6.04
C VAL A 61 1.92 4.22 -5.63
N ALA A 62 0.73 3.63 -5.58
CA ALA A 62 -0.47 4.28 -5.11
C ALA A 62 -1.45 3.24 -4.55
N THR A 63 -2.35 3.69 -3.69
CA THR A 63 -3.41 2.86 -3.16
C THR A 63 -4.67 3.68 -2.94
N LYS A 64 -5.81 3.03 -3.18
CA LYS A 64 -7.12 3.54 -2.81
C LYS A 64 -7.53 2.84 -1.52
N VAL A 65 -7.63 3.60 -0.44
CA VAL A 65 -8.22 3.18 0.83
C VAL A 65 -9.73 3.18 0.65
N VAL A 66 -10.34 2.03 0.86
CA VAL A 66 -11.77 1.80 0.71
C VAL A 66 -12.30 1.36 2.06
N TYR A 67 -13.29 2.09 2.57
CA TYR A 67 -14.08 1.60 3.67
C TYR A 67 -15.40 1.04 3.14
N ASN A 68 -15.56 -0.27 3.29
CA ASN A 68 -16.77 -0.99 2.88
C ASN A 68 -17.65 -1.26 4.12
N PHE A 69 -18.86 -0.70 4.11
CA PHE A 69 -19.86 -0.85 5.17
C PHE A 69 -21.09 -1.64 4.73
N GLY A 70 -20.95 -2.51 3.73
CA GLY A 70 -22.03 -3.35 3.20
C GLY A 70 -23.13 -2.58 2.46
N VAL A 71 -22.94 -1.28 2.19
CA VAL A 71 -23.88 -0.42 1.45
C VAL A 71 -23.11 0.45 0.46
N PHE A 72 -23.67 0.66 -0.73
CA PHE A 72 -23.11 1.50 -1.80
C PHE A 72 -23.74 2.90 -1.75
N PRO A 73 -22.98 4.00 -1.99
CA PRO A 73 -21.58 4.06 -2.43
C PRO A 73 -20.57 3.85 -1.30
N GLU A 74 -19.49 3.14 -1.60
CA GLU A 74 -18.34 2.99 -0.70
C GLU A 74 -17.59 4.32 -0.54
N THR A 75 -17.04 4.56 0.64
CA THR A 75 -16.19 5.73 0.87
C THR A 75 -14.76 5.39 0.49
N THR A 76 -14.19 6.14 -0.46
CA THR A 76 -12.86 5.84 -0.98
C THR A 76 -11.96 7.06 -1.00
N LEU A 77 -10.66 6.80 -0.81
CA LEU A 77 -9.62 7.81 -0.72
C LEU A 77 -8.37 7.33 -1.46
N GLY A 78 -7.85 8.11 -2.40
CA GLY A 78 -6.60 7.80 -3.11
C GLY A 78 -5.40 8.55 -2.53
N VAL A 79 -4.29 7.83 -2.32
CA VAL A 79 -2.97 8.38 -1.95
C VAL A 79 -1.85 7.63 -2.68
N GLY A 80 -0.71 8.28 -2.92
CA GLY A 80 0.38 7.67 -3.68
C GLY A 80 1.32 8.67 -4.36
N LEU A 81 2.33 8.15 -5.05
CA LEU A 81 3.11 8.90 -6.02
C LEU A 81 2.23 9.36 -7.19
N GLY A 82 2.31 10.64 -7.57
CA GLY A 82 1.45 11.23 -8.61
C GLY A 82 -0.01 11.46 -8.19
N SER A 83 -0.37 11.11 -6.95
CA SER A 83 -1.62 11.48 -6.29
C SER A 83 -1.32 12.44 -5.12
N PRO A 84 -2.33 13.03 -4.47
CA PRO A 84 -2.09 13.76 -3.23
C PRO A 84 -1.36 12.88 -2.21
N TYR A 85 -0.27 13.42 -1.64
CA TYR A 85 0.51 12.76 -0.59
C TYR A 85 -0.33 12.45 0.65
N ALA A 86 -1.27 13.34 0.97
CA ALA A 86 -2.28 13.13 1.98
C ALA A 86 -3.63 13.57 1.43
N ASN A 87 -4.68 12.86 1.84
CA ASN A 87 -6.03 13.15 1.42
C ASN A 87 -7.00 12.76 2.55
N THR A 88 -8.14 13.42 2.65
CA THR A 88 -9.13 13.20 3.70
C THR A 88 -10.48 12.93 3.07
N MET A 89 -11.19 11.92 3.57
CA MET A 89 -12.56 11.65 3.15
C MET A 89 -13.49 11.66 4.35
N GLY A 90 -14.54 12.48 4.25
CA GLY A 90 -15.67 12.43 5.15
C GLY A 90 -16.52 11.18 4.87
N GLN A 91 -17.02 10.60 5.93
CA GLN A 91 -17.87 9.43 5.90
C GLN A 91 -19.05 9.63 6.86
N THR A 92 -20.24 9.28 6.39
CA THR A 92 -21.43 9.21 7.24
C THR A 92 -21.25 8.08 8.26
N THR A 93 -20.76 8.45 9.46
CA THR A 93 -20.71 7.64 10.69
C THR A 93 -20.35 6.16 10.47
N PRO A 94 -19.10 5.84 10.11
CA PRO A 94 -18.65 4.47 10.25
C PRO A 94 -18.69 4.09 11.75
N PRO A 95 -19.28 2.95 12.13
CA PRO A 95 -19.45 2.58 13.54
C PRO A 95 -18.12 2.45 14.31
N CYS A 96 -17.00 2.37 13.60
CA CYS A 96 -15.65 2.25 14.15
C CYS A 96 -14.88 3.58 14.27
N LEU A 97 -15.31 4.71 13.68
CA LEU A 97 -14.70 6.02 13.95
C LEU A 97 -15.48 6.71 15.07
N VAL A 98 -15.06 6.49 16.32
CA VAL A 98 -15.72 7.09 17.48
C VAL A 98 -15.25 8.53 17.64
N GLY A 99 -16.17 9.49 17.56
CA GLY A 99 -15.89 10.91 17.78
C GLY A 99 -15.42 11.69 16.55
N THR A 100 -15.27 11.03 15.39
CA THR A 100 -14.98 11.69 14.10
C THR A 100 -15.85 11.11 12.98
N THR A 101 -16.01 11.87 11.92
CA THR A 101 -16.74 11.45 10.70
C THR A 101 -15.81 11.48 9.48
N TYR A 102 -14.51 11.48 9.69
CA TYR A 102 -13.53 11.55 8.62
C TYR A 102 -12.33 10.70 8.98
N TYR A 103 -11.65 10.21 7.95
CA TYR A 103 -10.33 9.62 8.05
C TYR A 103 -9.42 10.25 7.00
N THR A 104 -8.14 10.28 7.32
CA THR A 104 -7.08 10.79 6.47
C THR A 104 -6.12 9.66 6.15
N GLY A 105 -5.75 9.55 4.88
CA GLY A 105 -4.64 8.72 4.43
C GLY A 105 -3.44 9.60 4.12
N SER A 106 -2.24 9.18 4.52
CA SER A 106 -0.98 9.80 4.15
C SER A 106 0.00 8.77 3.62
N TRP A 107 0.67 9.08 2.52
CA TRP A 107 1.55 8.17 1.79
C TRP A 107 2.97 8.72 1.70
N SER A 108 3.96 8.00 2.21
CA SER A 108 5.37 8.36 2.09
C SER A 108 6.14 7.31 1.27
N GLN A 109 6.83 7.77 0.23
CA GLN A 109 7.64 6.93 -0.64
C GLN A 109 8.66 7.78 -1.41
N ALA A 110 9.92 7.36 -1.48
CA ALA A 110 10.99 8.14 -2.10
C ALA A 110 11.07 7.98 -3.64
N SER A 111 10.72 6.80 -4.15
CA SER A 111 10.70 6.46 -5.58
C SER A 111 9.75 5.29 -5.83
N PRO A 112 9.34 5.02 -7.09
CA PRO A 112 8.43 3.90 -7.39
C PRO A 112 8.90 2.53 -6.88
N THR A 113 10.21 2.30 -6.83
CA THR A 113 10.80 1.02 -6.36
C THR A 113 11.11 1.02 -4.85
N ALA A 114 11.10 2.19 -4.20
CA ALA A 114 11.32 2.28 -2.76
C ALA A 114 10.12 1.72 -1.97
N ASN A 115 10.40 1.28 -0.74
CA ASN A 115 9.36 0.92 0.21
C ASN A 115 8.44 2.11 0.48
N ALA A 116 7.16 1.80 0.65
CA ALA A 116 6.12 2.79 0.90
C ALA A 116 5.61 2.68 2.33
N THR A 117 5.17 3.80 2.89
CA THR A 117 4.46 3.87 4.16
C THR A 117 3.11 4.55 3.95
N LEU A 118 2.03 3.87 4.31
CA LEU A 118 0.68 4.42 4.39
C LEU A 118 0.31 4.60 5.86
N VAL A 119 -0.15 5.78 6.24
CA VAL A 119 -0.74 6.03 7.56
C VAL A 119 -2.21 6.37 7.37
N ILE A 120 -3.10 5.71 8.10
CA ILE A 120 -4.55 5.99 8.13
C ILE A 120 -4.89 6.46 9.55
N PHE A 121 -5.54 7.60 9.70
CA PHE A 121 -5.89 8.18 11.01
C PHE A 121 -7.18 8.98 10.98
#